data_AF-K1ZM05-F1
#
_entry.id   AF-K1ZM05-F1
#
_cell.length_a   1.000
_cell.length_b   1.000
_cell.length_c   1.000
_cell.angle_alpha   90.00
_cell.angle_beta   90.00
_cell.angle_gamma   90.00
#
_symmetry.space_group_name_H-M   'P 1'
#
loop_
_entity.id
_entity.type
_entity.pdbx_description
1 polymer ?
#
loop_
_entity_poly.entity_id
_entity_poly.type
_entity_poly.pdbx_seq_one_letter_code
_entity_poly.pdbx_strand_id
1 'polypeptide(L)'
;PMRFCKKNNMIDIEEKNGKYNVTLRRGIANRILSLQLGPRWFGAEVLPMHLKALAAIFAARINGDKKNADALLDQISASASSSHFNYSGVEELLHKNIKSKKVGKIIGLHAYVTTVLASMLVGARELGVLATSEFIWLKPIDRRMWYMLNSTGRPTAVSEICGAFSHWLAEKKLGLPLAVPMIEEGVRGLELALSDMIYKPEEEE
;
A
#
# COMPACT_ATOMS: atom_id res chain seq x y z
N PRO A 1 1.31 11.25 11.64
CA PRO A 1 0.92 10.54 12.89
C PRO A 1 -0.21 11.24 13.64
N MET A 2 0.02 12.38 14.32
CA MET A 2 -0.98 13.06 15.16
C MET A 2 -2.33 13.31 14.44
N ARG A 3 -2.32 13.96 13.27
CA ARG A 3 -3.54 14.21 12.48
C ARG A 3 -4.31 12.94 12.14
N PHE A 4 -3.59 11.86 11.78
CA PHE A 4 -4.20 10.57 11.48
C PHE A 4 -4.85 9.96 12.73
N CYS A 5 -4.18 10.04 13.88
CA CYS A 5 -4.70 9.50 15.13
C CYS A 5 -5.88 10.31 15.67
N LYS A 6 -5.85 11.65 15.59
CA LYS A 6 -6.98 12.55 15.89
C LYS A 6 -8.20 12.21 15.02
N LYS A 7 -8.03 12.19 13.69
CA LYS A 7 -9.12 11.92 12.73
C LYS A 7 -9.84 10.59 12.99
N ASN A 8 -9.12 9.62 13.54
CA ASN A 8 -9.60 8.26 13.78
C ASN A 8 -9.93 7.97 15.25
N ASN A 9 -9.97 8.99 16.12
CA ASN A 9 -10.27 8.86 17.54
C ASN A 9 -9.39 7.82 18.26
N MET A 10 -8.10 7.77 17.90
CA MET A 10 -7.13 6.79 18.41
C MET A 10 -6.27 7.31 19.55
N ILE A 11 -6.49 8.52 20.04
CA ILE A 11 -5.68 9.12 21.12
C ILE A 11 -6.53 9.40 22.35
N ASP A 12 -5.90 9.22 23.51
CA ASP A 12 -6.32 9.80 24.79
C ASP A 12 -5.34 10.91 25.15
N ILE A 13 -5.87 11.98 25.73
CA ILE A 13 -5.11 13.16 26.14
C ILE A 13 -5.33 13.32 27.63
N GLU A 14 -4.25 13.17 28.41
CA GLU A 14 -4.25 13.42 29.85
C GLU A 14 -3.41 14.65 30.14
N GLU A 15 -3.96 15.62 30.87
CA GLU A 15 -3.20 16.74 31.38
C GLU A 15 -2.64 16.40 32.78
N LYS A 16 -1.32 16.51 32.94
CA LYS A 16 -0.64 16.36 34.23
C LYS A 16 0.37 17.49 34.40
N ASN A 17 0.19 18.31 35.44
CA ASN A 17 1.09 19.42 35.80
C ASN A 17 1.35 20.40 34.63
N GLY A 18 0.30 20.76 33.87
CA GLY A 18 0.41 21.65 32.70
C GLY A 18 1.10 21.04 31.47
N LYS A 19 1.37 19.73 31.49
CA LYS A 19 1.84 18.97 30.33
C LYS A 19 0.76 18.01 29.84
N TYR A 20 0.57 17.97 28.54
CA TYR A 20 -0.33 17.04 27.87
C TYR A 20 0.43 15.76 27.51
N ASN A 21 -0.03 14.63 28.04
CA ASN A 21 0.42 13.31 27.65
C ASN A 21 -0.59 12.71 26.66
N VAL A 22 -0.10 12.33 25.48
CA VAL A 22 -0.91 11.72 24.43
C VAL A 22 -0.60 10.23 24.36
N THR A 23 -1.59 9.40 24.63
CA THR A 23 -1.47 7.94 24.59
C THR A 23 -2.32 7.36 23.46
N LEU A 24 -1.87 6.23 22.89
CA LEU A 24 -2.59 5.57 21.79
C LEU A 24 -3.60 4.57 22.35
N ARG A 25 -4.85 4.65 21.91
CA ARG A 25 -5.88 3.63 22.13
C ARG A 25 -5.59 2.39 21.29
N ARG A 26 -4.78 1.47 21.81
CA ARG A 26 -4.31 0.27 21.09
C ARG A 26 -5.44 -0.56 20.48
N GLY A 27 -6.57 -0.73 21.17
CA GLY A 27 -7.70 -1.49 20.64
C GLY A 27 -8.27 -0.90 19.34
N ILE A 28 -8.46 0.42 19.30
CA ILE A 28 -8.95 1.13 18.12
C ILE A 28 -7.86 1.14 17.03
N ALA A 29 -6.61 1.39 17.41
CA ALA A 29 -5.48 1.39 16.48
C ALA A 29 -5.34 0.03 15.78
N ASN A 30 -5.41 -1.08 16.52
CA ASN A 30 -5.36 -2.44 15.97
C ASN A 30 -6.45 -2.66 14.91
N ARG A 31 -7.69 -2.27 15.21
CA ARG A 31 -8.81 -2.37 14.27
C ARG A 31 -8.55 -1.55 13.01
N ILE A 32 -8.18 -0.29 13.15
CA ILE A 32 -8.01 0.64 12.03
C ILE A 32 -6.83 0.23 11.15
N LEU A 33 -5.71 -0.17 11.73
CA LEU A 33 -4.54 -0.64 10.99
C LEU A 33 -4.81 -1.97 10.29
N SER A 34 -5.60 -2.86 10.89
CA SER A 34 -6.02 -4.10 10.22
C SER A 34 -6.86 -3.83 8.97
N LEU A 35 -7.74 -2.82 9.01
CA LEU A 35 -8.54 -2.42 7.83
C LEU A 35 -7.70 -1.87 6.67
N GLN A 36 -6.47 -1.41 6.93
CA GLN A 36 -5.55 -0.95 5.89
C GLN A 36 -5.08 -2.09 4.97
N LEU A 37 -5.15 -3.36 5.41
CA LEU A 37 -4.76 -4.51 4.59
C LEU A 37 -5.62 -4.66 3.33
N GLY A 38 -6.90 -4.31 3.45
CA GLY A 38 -7.87 -4.50 2.38
C GLY A 38 -8.19 -5.98 2.13
N PRO A 39 -8.65 -6.33 0.92
CA PRO A 39 -9.10 -7.69 0.62
C PRO A 39 -7.92 -8.66 0.50
N ARG A 40 -8.22 -9.95 0.76
CA ARG A 40 -7.31 -11.05 0.46
C ARG A 40 -7.14 -11.23 -1.05
N TRP A 41 -5.99 -11.76 -1.44
CA TRP A 41 -5.71 -12.10 -2.81
C TRP A 41 -6.43 -13.40 -3.20
N PHE A 42 -7.31 -13.32 -4.20
CA PHE A 42 -8.01 -14.48 -4.79
C PHE A 42 -7.72 -14.63 -6.29
N GLY A 43 -6.65 -14.01 -6.78
CA GLY A 43 -6.28 -13.98 -8.19
C GLY A 43 -6.45 -12.60 -8.82
N ALA A 44 -5.75 -12.39 -9.94
CA ALA A 44 -5.75 -11.09 -10.62
C ALA A 44 -7.09 -10.81 -11.33
N GLU A 45 -7.83 -11.86 -11.72
CA GLU A 45 -9.09 -11.73 -12.48
C GLU A 45 -10.22 -11.05 -11.72
N VAL A 46 -10.20 -11.11 -10.38
CA VAL A 46 -11.23 -10.51 -9.51
C VAL A 46 -10.87 -9.10 -9.03
N LEU A 47 -9.68 -8.61 -9.40
CA LEU A 47 -9.26 -7.26 -9.03
C LEU A 47 -10.12 -6.21 -9.77
N PRO A 48 -10.36 -5.05 -9.14
CA PRO A 48 -10.89 -3.90 -9.87
C PRO A 48 -9.88 -3.45 -10.94
N MET A 49 -10.39 -2.81 -12.01
CA MET A 49 -9.64 -2.58 -13.24
C MET A 49 -8.32 -1.80 -13.04
N HIS A 50 -8.30 -0.82 -12.13
CA HIS A 50 -7.08 -0.06 -11.80
C HIS A 50 -6.00 -0.93 -11.17
N LEU A 51 -6.37 -1.92 -10.36
CA LEU A 51 -5.42 -2.88 -9.76
C LEU A 51 -5.03 -3.98 -10.75
N LYS A 52 -5.92 -4.41 -11.65
CA LYS A 52 -5.57 -5.29 -12.77
C LYS A 52 -4.50 -4.65 -13.65
N ALA A 53 -4.66 -3.38 -14.00
CA ALA A 53 -3.70 -2.64 -14.79
C ALA A 53 -2.31 -2.63 -14.14
N LEU A 54 -2.23 -2.33 -12.84
CA LEU A 54 -0.97 -2.37 -12.10
C LEU A 54 -0.38 -3.79 -12.04
N ALA A 55 -1.20 -4.81 -11.77
CA ALA A 55 -0.75 -6.20 -11.79
C ALA A 55 -0.19 -6.60 -13.16
N ALA A 56 -0.84 -6.20 -14.25
CA ALA A 56 -0.43 -6.47 -15.62
C ALA A 56 0.92 -5.79 -15.93
N ILE A 57 1.05 -4.50 -15.61
CA ILE A 57 2.29 -3.73 -15.78
C ILE A 57 3.43 -4.37 -14.98
N PHE A 58 3.21 -4.67 -13.70
CA PHE A 58 4.26 -5.25 -12.86
C PHE A 58 4.65 -6.66 -13.32
N ALA A 59 3.69 -7.50 -13.69
CA ALA A 59 3.95 -8.84 -14.21
C ALA A 59 4.74 -8.79 -15.54
N ALA A 60 4.35 -7.90 -16.45
CA ALA A 60 5.08 -7.68 -17.71
C ALA A 60 6.51 -7.23 -17.44
N ARG A 61 6.72 -6.27 -16.53
CA ARG A 61 8.05 -5.82 -16.10
C ARG A 61 8.88 -6.95 -15.50
N ILE A 62 8.33 -7.77 -14.61
CA ILE A 62 9.02 -8.94 -14.02
C ILE A 62 9.49 -9.94 -15.10
N ASN A 63 8.71 -10.08 -16.17
CA ASN A 63 9.04 -10.96 -17.29
C ASN A 63 9.96 -10.33 -18.35
N GLY A 64 10.35 -9.07 -18.19
CA GLY A 64 11.18 -8.35 -19.17
C GLY A 64 10.41 -7.76 -20.34
N ASP A 65 9.07 -7.82 -20.33
CA ASP A 65 8.20 -7.21 -21.34
C ASP A 65 8.00 -5.71 -21.04
N LYS A 66 9.11 -4.98 -21.00
CA LYS A 66 9.14 -3.55 -20.66
C LYS A 66 8.33 -2.70 -21.65
N LYS A 67 8.47 -2.99 -22.95
CA LYS A 67 7.84 -2.21 -24.02
C LYS A 67 6.31 -2.18 -23.86
N ASN A 68 5.68 -3.33 -23.62
CA ASN A 68 4.22 -3.38 -23.48
C ASN A 68 3.76 -2.81 -22.13
N ALA A 69 4.56 -2.99 -21.07
CA ALA A 69 4.28 -2.40 -19.77
C ALA A 69 4.28 -0.87 -19.82
N ASP A 70 5.32 -0.27 -20.42
CA ASP A 70 5.48 1.17 -20.54
C ASP A 70 4.40 1.75 -21.47
N ALA A 71 4.08 1.08 -22.59
CA ALA A 71 3.00 1.50 -23.48
C ALA A 71 1.62 1.52 -22.78
N LEU A 72 1.31 0.49 -21.96
CA LEU A 72 0.06 0.45 -21.20
C LEU A 72 0.03 1.55 -20.12
N LEU A 73 1.16 1.79 -19.47
CA LEU A 73 1.30 2.84 -18.47
C LEU A 73 1.09 4.24 -19.08
N ASP A 74 1.71 4.50 -20.23
CA ASP A 74 1.57 5.76 -20.98
C ASP A 74 0.13 5.96 -21.45
N GLN A 75 -0.52 4.91 -21.96
CA GLN A 75 -1.92 4.95 -22.38
C GLN A 75 -2.84 5.36 -21.23
N ILE A 76 -2.69 4.73 -20.05
CA ILE A 76 -3.54 5.05 -18.89
C ILE A 76 -3.25 6.47 -18.41
N SER A 77 -1.98 6.85 -18.33
CA SER A 77 -1.56 8.19 -17.91
C SER A 77 -2.07 9.29 -18.86
N ALA A 78 -2.01 9.07 -20.18
CA ALA A 78 -2.54 10.00 -21.18
C ALA A 78 -4.06 10.15 -21.06
N SER A 79 -4.77 9.08 -20.70
CA SER A 79 -6.22 9.12 -20.46
C SER A 79 -6.62 9.73 -19.12
N ALA A 80 -5.69 10.02 -18.21
CA ALA A 80 -5.97 10.53 -16.87
C ALA A 80 -6.56 11.94 -16.85
N SER A 81 -6.35 12.72 -17.92
CA SER A 81 -6.98 14.03 -18.11
C SER A 81 -8.44 13.93 -18.59
N SER A 82 -8.83 12.77 -19.11
CA SER A 82 -10.19 12.51 -19.56
C SER A 82 -11.06 11.96 -18.44
N SER A 83 -12.39 11.96 -18.62
CA SER A 83 -13.32 11.43 -17.62
C SER A 83 -13.22 9.91 -17.42
N HIS A 84 -12.57 9.19 -18.34
CA HIS A 84 -12.50 7.72 -18.32
C HIS A 84 -11.10 7.21 -18.64
N PHE A 85 -10.54 6.38 -17.78
CA PHE A 85 -9.26 5.72 -18.00
C PHE A 85 -9.34 4.69 -19.14
N ASN A 86 -8.35 4.72 -20.03
CA ASN A 86 -8.24 3.75 -21.11
C ASN A 86 -7.49 2.49 -20.63
N TYR A 87 -8.26 1.47 -20.23
CA TYR A 87 -7.75 0.16 -19.80
C TYR A 87 -7.68 -0.88 -20.93
N SER A 88 -7.74 -0.46 -22.19
CA SER A 88 -7.63 -1.37 -23.33
C SER A 88 -6.31 -2.14 -23.28
N GLY A 89 -6.35 -3.46 -23.49
CA GLY A 89 -5.18 -4.33 -23.47
C GLY A 89 -4.71 -4.79 -22.07
N VAL A 90 -5.35 -4.32 -20.98
CA VAL A 90 -4.99 -4.76 -19.61
C VAL A 90 -5.12 -6.28 -19.45
N GLU A 91 -6.26 -6.85 -19.83
CA GLU A 91 -6.53 -8.28 -19.66
C GLU A 91 -5.58 -9.15 -20.50
N GLU A 92 -5.30 -8.74 -21.74
CA GLU A 92 -4.36 -9.44 -22.62
C GLU A 92 -2.94 -9.46 -22.02
N LEU A 93 -2.45 -8.29 -21.58
CA LEU A 93 -1.13 -8.18 -20.98
C LEU A 93 -1.04 -8.95 -19.65
N LEU A 94 -2.12 -8.92 -18.87
CA LEU A 94 -2.23 -9.65 -17.62
C LEU A 94 -2.16 -11.16 -17.87
N HIS A 95 -3.03 -11.70 -18.74
CA HIS A 95 -3.12 -13.13 -19.02
C HIS A 95 -1.80 -13.69 -19.58
N LYS A 96 -1.12 -12.91 -20.42
CA LYS A 96 0.20 -13.24 -20.96
C LYS A 96 1.26 -13.41 -19.88
N ASN A 97 1.24 -12.58 -18.82
CA ASN A 97 2.39 -12.44 -17.91
C ASN A 97 2.16 -12.98 -16.49
N ILE A 98 0.92 -12.97 -15.98
CA ILE A 98 0.61 -13.23 -14.57
C ILE A 98 0.91 -14.67 -14.14
N LYS A 99 0.80 -15.63 -15.06
CA LYS A 99 1.01 -17.07 -14.81
C LYS A 99 2.48 -17.48 -14.85
N SER A 100 3.41 -16.56 -15.08
CA SER A 100 4.83 -16.90 -15.15
C SER A 100 5.36 -17.41 -13.80
N LYS A 101 6.35 -18.31 -13.82
CA LYS A 101 6.95 -18.85 -12.59
C LYS A 101 7.54 -17.77 -11.68
N LYS A 102 8.09 -16.70 -12.26
CA LYS A 102 8.66 -15.57 -11.50
C LYS A 102 7.55 -14.82 -10.74
N VAL A 103 6.47 -14.49 -11.44
CA VAL A 103 5.33 -13.77 -10.86
C VAL A 103 4.58 -14.63 -9.85
N GLY A 104 4.32 -15.90 -10.17
CA GLY A 104 3.67 -16.85 -9.28
C GLY A 104 4.43 -17.06 -7.96
N LYS A 105 5.77 -17.09 -8.00
CA LYS A 105 6.60 -17.13 -6.78
C LYS A 105 6.36 -15.91 -5.89
N ILE A 106 6.31 -14.70 -6.46
CA ILE A 106 6.06 -13.48 -5.70
C ILE A 106 4.66 -13.50 -5.10
N ILE A 107 3.64 -13.79 -5.91
CA ILE A 107 2.24 -13.85 -5.45
C ILE A 107 2.07 -14.87 -4.32
N GLY A 108 2.71 -16.04 -4.43
CA GLY A 108 2.59 -17.12 -3.45
C GLY A 108 3.15 -16.80 -2.05
N LEU A 109 3.87 -15.69 -1.89
CA LEU A 109 4.45 -15.26 -0.60
C LEU A 109 3.54 -14.30 0.17
N HIS A 110 2.39 -13.90 -0.39
CA HIS A 110 1.58 -12.80 0.13
C HIS A 110 0.08 -13.14 0.12
N ALA A 111 -0.61 -12.81 1.21
CA ALA A 111 -2.03 -13.14 1.40
C ALA A 111 -3.00 -12.02 0.97
N TYR A 112 -2.56 -10.77 0.94
CA TYR A 112 -3.43 -9.61 0.68
C TYR A 112 -3.10 -8.93 -0.64
N VAL A 113 -4.11 -8.32 -1.27
CA VAL A 113 -3.93 -7.58 -2.53
C VAL A 113 -2.88 -6.47 -2.39
N THR A 114 -2.90 -5.77 -1.25
CA THR A 114 -1.92 -4.72 -0.93
C THR A 114 -0.49 -5.25 -0.84
N THR A 115 -0.28 -6.41 -0.22
CA THR A 115 1.06 -6.99 -0.03
C THR A 115 1.58 -7.68 -1.29
N VAL A 116 0.69 -8.32 -2.06
CA VAL A 116 1.01 -8.87 -3.39
C VAL A 116 1.47 -7.77 -4.33
N LEU A 117 0.69 -6.69 -4.50
CA LEU A 117 1.05 -5.61 -5.42
C LEU A 117 2.32 -4.86 -4.99
N ALA A 118 2.55 -4.70 -3.68
CA ALA A 118 3.80 -4.13 -3.17
C ALA A 118 5.02 -4.99 -3.56
N SER A 119 4.95 -6.31 -3.38
CA SER A 119 6.05 -7.19 -3.77
C SER A 119 6.21 -7.33 -5.28
N MET A 120 5.11 -7.30 -6.05
CA MET A 120 5.19 -7.24 -7.51
C MET A 120 5.89 -5.97 -8.00
N LEU A 121 5.64 -4.81 -7.36
CA LEU A 121 6.37 -3.59 -7.66
C LEU A 121 7.86 -3.71 -7.33
N VAL A 122 8.22 -4.35 -6.21
CA VAL A 122 9.64 -4.63 -5.90
C VAL A 122 10.28 -5.51 -6.98
N GLY A 123 9.62 -6.60 -7.38
CA GLY A 123 10.12 -7.46 -8.45
C GLY A 123 10.22 -6.74 -9.80
N ALA A 124 9.26 -5.88 -10.13
CA ALA A 124 9.29 -5.07 -11.35
C ALA A 124 10.47 -4.08 -11.38
N ARG A 125 10.92 -3.63 -10.20
CA ARG A 125 12.08 -2.72 -10.04
C ARG A 125 13.43 -3.42 -10.15
N GLU A 126 13.49 -4.75 -10.10
CA GLU A 126 14.75 -5.50 -10.25
C GLU A 126 15.34 -5.36 -11.66
N LEU A 127 14.50 -5.22 -12.69
CA LEU A 127 14.95 -5.07 -14.08
C LEU A 127 15.18 -3.60 -14.51
N GLY A 128 14.75 -2.64 -13.71
CA GLY A 128 14.92 -1.22 -14.01
C GLY A 128 13.94 -0.33 -13.25
N VAL A 129 14.14 0.99 -13.36
CA VAL A 129 13.34 1.99 -12.63
C VAL A 129 11.86 1.89 -13.04
N LEU A 130 11.00 1.74 -12.04
CA LEU A 130 9.53 1.89 -12.14
C LEU A 130 9.10 2.82 -11.01
N ALA A 131 9.01 4.10 -11.34
CA ALA A 131 8.77 5.15 -10.37
C ALA A 131 7.28 5.26 -10.08
N THR A 132 6.90 5.56 -8.84
CA THR A 132 5.48 5.78 -8.52
C THR A 132 4.90 7.02 -9.20
N SER A 133 5.75 7.94 -9.67
CA SER A 133 5.34 9.09 -10.50
C SER A 133 4.69 8.67 -11.82
N GLU A 134 5.00 7.48 -12.33
CA GLU A 134 4.48 6.98 -13.61
C GLU A 134 3.00 6.54 -13.49
N PHE A 135 2.47 6.40 -12.28
CA PHE A 135 1.07 6.07 -12.03
C PHE A 135 0.42 7.00 -11.00
N ILE A 136 0.71 8.31 -11.07
CA ILE A 136 0.11 9.36 -10.22
C ILE A 136 -1.42 9.35 -10.28
N TRP A 137 -1.97 8.97 -11.44
CA TRP A 137 -3.42 8.81 -11.66
C TRP A 137 -4.08 7.85 -10.66
N LEU A 138 -3.32 6.96 -10.01
CA LEU A 138 -3.83 6.06 -8.98
C LEU A 138 -4.27 6.81 -7.71
N LYS A 139 -3.63 7.91 -7.36
CA LYS A 139 -3.88 8.63 -6.09
C LYS A 139 -5.34 9.05 -5.89
N PRO A 140 -6.04 9.66 -6.86
CA PRO A 140 -7.47 9.99 -6.71
C PRO A 140 -8.40 8.77 -6.74
N ILE A 141 -7.99 7.65 -7.33
CA ILE A 141 -8.82 6.43 -7.47
C ILE A 141 -8.70 5.54 -6.23
N ASP A 142 -7.48 5.25 -5.82
CA ASP A 142 -7.15 4.34 -4.73
C ASP A 142 -5.99 4.90 -3.91
N ARG A 143 -6.35 5.81 -3.00
CA ARG A 143 -5.41 6.48 -2.09
C ARG A 143 -4.63 5.48 -1.24
N ARG A 144 -5.26 4.36 -0.84
CA ARG A 144 -4.64 3.34 0.01
C ARG A 144 -3.56 2.59 -0.76
N MET A 145 -3.87 2.10 -1.96
CA MET A 145 -2.88 1.44 -2.81
C MET A 145 -1.76 2.39 -3.22
N TRP A 146 -2.09 3.64 -3.56
CA TRP A 146 -1.09 4.68 -3.86
C TRP A 146 -0.07 4.82 -2.75
N TYR A 147 -0.51 4.96 -1.49
CA TYR A 147 0.42 5.06 -0.37
C TYR A 147 1.18 3.78 -0.08
N MET A 148 0.60 2.60 -0.31
CA MET A 148 1.31 1.33 -0.19
C MET A 148 2.49 1.28 -1.17
N LEU A 149 2.22 1.52 -2.44
CA LEU A 149 3.23 1.49 -3.50
C LEU A 149 4.26 2.61 -3.34
N ASN A 150 3.86 3.79 -2.85
CA ASN A 150 4.79 4.89 -2.60
C ASN A 150 5.68 4.64 -1.36
N SER A 151 5.18 3.90 -0.37
CA SER A 151 5.95 3.47 0.80
C SER A 151 6.85 2.28 0.49
N THR A 152 6.57 1.53 -0.57
CA THR A 152 7.38 0.39 -1.01
C THR A 152 8.78 0.87 -1.43
N GLY A 153 9.80 0.41 -0.70
CA GLY A 153 11.20 0.84 -0.87
C GLY A 153 11.66 1.89 0.13
N ARG A 154 10.77 2.40 1.00
CA ARG A 154 11.12 3.27 2.12
C ARG A 154 11.31 2.45 3.40
N PRO A 155 12.13 2.93 4.36
CA PRO A 155 12.24 2.27 5.67
C PRO A 155 10.97 2.44 6.51
N THR A 156 10.25 3.54 6.34
CA THR A 156 9.07 3.90 7.13
C THR A 156 7.91 4.26 6.21
N ALA A 157 6.73 3.68 6.48
CA ALA A 157 5.49 3.97 5.77
C ALA A 157 4.73 5.15 6.39
N VAL A 158 3.82 5.73 5.61
CA VAL A 158 2.88 6.74 6.10
C VAL A 158 1.82 6.11 7.01
N SER A 159 1.27 6.88 7.96
CA SER A 159 0.30 6.37 8.94
C SER A 159 -0.98 5.76 8.33
N GLU A 160 -1.36 6.18 7.11
CA GLU A 160 -2.53 5.66 6.40
C GLU A 160 -2.36 4.23 5.86
N ILE A 161 -1.13 3.70 5.85
CA ILE A 161 -0.81 2.35 5.35
C ILE A 161 0.15 1.57 6.26
N CYS A 162 0.53 2.11 7.41
CA CYS A 162 1.55 1.50 8.27
C CYS A 162 1.17 0.10 8.74
N GLY A 163 -0.12 -0.20 8.97
CA GLY A 163 -0.58 -1.54 9.30
C GLY A 163 -0.32 -2.55 8.18
N ALA A 164 -0.78 -2.23 6.96
CA ALA A 164 -0.55 -3.10 5.79
C ALA A 164 0.94 -3.25 5.46
N PHE A 165 1.70 -2.17 5.63
CA PHE A 165 3.15 -2.18 5.44
C PHE A 165 3.87 -3.08 6.45
N SER A 166 3.49 -3.03 7.72
CA SER A 166 4.03 -3.93 8.75
C SER A 166 3.72 -5.39 8.46
N HIS A 167 2.51 -5.70 7.99
CA HIS A 167 2.15 -7.04 7.59
C HIS A 167 2.95 -7.52 6.37
N TRP A 168 3.14 -6.66 5.37
CA TRP A 168 3.99 -6.95 4.22
C TRP A 168 5.43 -7.27 4.64
N LEU A 169 6.00 -6.51 5.57
CA LEU A 169 7.32 -6.79 6.12
C LEU A 169 7.35 -8.13 6.89
N ALA A 170 6.30 -8.46 7.63
CA ALA A 170 6.19 -9.73 8.33
C ALA A 170 6.15 -10.92 7.35
N GLU A 171 5.34 -10.84 6.29
CA GLU A 171 5.31 -11.85 5.23
C GLU A 171 6.66 -12.00 4.54
N LYS A 172 7.33 -10.88 4.22
CA LYS A 172 8.68 -10.90 3.63
C LYS A 172 9.72 -11.54 4.55
N LYS A 173 9.62 -11.31 5.86
CA LYS A 173 10.55 -11.87 6.85
C LYS A 173 10.33 -13.37 7.04
N LEU A 174 9.07 -13.83 7.03
CA LEU A 174 8.72 -15.24 7.22
C LEU A 174 8.79 -16.06 5.92
N GLY A 175 8.72 -15.40 4.76
CA GLY A 175 8.74 -16.07 3.45
C GLY A 175 7.48 -16.87 3.16
N LEU A 176 6.34 -16.50 3.73
CA LEU A 176 5.05 -17.18 3.52
C LEU A 176 3.86 -16.22 3.67
N PRO A 177 2.72 -16.52 3.04
CA PRO A 177 1.52 -15.68 3.11
C PRO A 177 0.85 -15.83 4.48
N LEU A 178 0.45 -14.71 5.09
CA LEU A 178 -0.15 -14.68 6.42
C LEU A 178 -1.62 -14.27 6.35
N ALA A 179 -2.53 -15.22 6.61
CA ALA A 179 -3.96 -14.90 6.63
C ALA A 179 -4.37 -14.00 7.81
N VAL A 180 -3.61 -14.06 8.91
CA VAL A 180 -3.83 -13.28 10.14
C VAL A 180 -3.09 -11.94 10.03
N PRO A 181 -3.77 -10.80 10.27
CA PRO A 181 -3.11 -9.48 10.29
C PRO A 181 -1.93 -9.41 11.27
N MET A 182 -0.76 -9.01 10.76
CA MET A 182 0.47 -8.84 11.54
C MET A 182 0.85 -7.36 11.58
N ILE A 183 0.09 -6.58 12.35
CA ILE A 183 0.11 -5.11 12.31
C ILE A 183 0.73 -4.46 13.56
N GLU A 184 1.20 -5.27 14.51
CA GLU A 184 1.75 -4.85 15.80
C GLU A 184 2.91 -3.85 15.66
N GLU A 185 3.85 -4.10 14.73
CA GLU A 185 4.94 -3.15 14.47
C GLU A 185 4.45 -1.79 13.96
N GLY A 186 3.30 -1.76 13.28
CA GLY A 186 2.67 -0.53 12.81
C GLY A 186 2.05 0.27 13.95
N VAL A 187 1.48 -0.44 14.94
CA VAL A 187 0.95 0.15 16.18
C VAL A 187 2.11 0.73 17.00
N ARG A 188 3.17 -0.05 17.22
CA ARG A 188 4.38 0.41 17.93
C ARG A 188 5.01 1.63 17.26
N GLY A 189 5.09 1.64 15.93
CA GLY A 189 5.57 2.79 15.17
C GLY A 189 4.70 4.05 15.34
N LEU A 190 3.39 3.90 15.51
CA LEU A 190 2.50 5.02 15.83
C LEU A 190 2.66 5.50 17.27
N GLU A 191 2.82 4.60 18.24
CA GLU A 191 3.07 4.96 19.65
C GLU A 191 4.34 5.80 19.78
N LEU A 192 5.45 5.33 19.18
CA LEU A 192 6.73 6.06 19.17
C LEU A 192 6.58 7.43 18.51
N ALA A 193 5.90 7.49 17.36
CA ALA A 193 5.70 8.75 16.67
C ALA A 193 4.78 9.73 17.43
N LEU A 194 3.95 9.26 18.36
CA LEU A 194 3.14 10.11 19.23
C LEU A 194 3.91 10.58 20.46
N SER A 195 4.76 9.73 21.05
CA SER A 195 5.59 10.12 22.20
C SER A 195 6.59 11.22 21.88
N ASP A 196 7.05 11.28 20.62
CA ASP A 196 8.01 12.29 20.16
C ASP A 196 7.35 13.65 19.85
N MET A 197 6.02 13.75 19.87
CA MET A 197 5.28 14.97 19.52
C MET A 197 4.84 15.74 20.76
N ILE A 198 5.19 17.01 20.85
CA ILE A 198 4.64 17.93 21.86
C ILE A 198 3.21 18.30 21.43
N TYR A 199 2.23 17.90 22.23
CA TYR A 199 0.85 18.30 22.02
C TYR A 199 0.63 19.75 22.47
N LYS A 200 0.10 20.56 21.57
CA LYS A 200 -0.48 21.87 21.89
C LYS A 200 -1.98 21.77 21.62
N PRO A 201 -2.84 22.10 22.60
CA PRO A 201 -4.27 22.21 22.33
C PRO A 201 -4.48 23.24 21.21
N GLU A 202 -5.40 22.94 20.30
CA GLU A 202 -5.86 23.95 19.34
C GLU A 202 -6.69 24.96 20.15
N GLU A 203 -6.41 26.26 20.02
CA GLU A 203 -7.25 27.30 20.62
C GLU A 203 -8.67 27.10 20.08
N GLU A 204 -9.65 27.00 20.99
CA GLU A 204 -11.06 26.97 20.61
C GLU A 204 -11.37 28.30 19.88
N GLU A 205 -11.70 28.24 18.59
CA GLU A 205 -12.35 29.35 17.88
C GLU A 205 -13.78 29.56 18.39
#